data_AF-A0A0Q9J4S6-F1
#
_entry.id   AF-A0A0Q9J4S6-F1
#
_cell.length_a   1.000
_cell.length_b   1.000
_cell.length_c   1.000
_cell.angle_alpha   90.00
_cell.angle_beta   90.00
_cell.angle_gamma   90.00
#
_symmetry.space_group_name_H-M   'P 1'
#
loop_
_entity.id
_entity.type
_entity.pdbx_description
1 polymer ?
#
loop_
_entity_poly.entity_id
_entity_poly.type
_entity_poly.pdbx_seq_one_letter_code
_entity_poly.pdbx_strand_id
1 'polypeptide(L)'
;MTARVAIAALLTLVPTLALAQPRPVPATCTRDLFQNEAAMRQRQYRMQQVATADQATQCAAWRDHVAFMQKARSVFATCQTGRQREENVGQMDQSLADYRVLLANRCGGR
;
A
#
# COMPACT_ATOMS: atom_id res chain seq x y z
N MET A 1 -13.72 -44.50 56.11
CA MET A 1 -13.61 -44.32 54.66
C MET A 1 -14.12 -42.93 54.31
N THR A 2 -13.24 -41.93 54.22
CA THR A 2 -13.60 -40.53 53.96
C THR A 2 -13.10 -40.13 52.57
N ALA A 3 -14.03 -39.92 51.65
CA ALA A 3 -13.74 -39.53 50.27
C ALA A 3 -13.39 -38.03 50.21
N ARG A 4 -12.20 -37.70 49.68
CA ARG A 4 -11.80 -36.33 49.37
C ARG A 4 -12.26 -36.01 47.95
N VAL A 5 -13.26 -35.15 47.81
CA VAL A 5 -13.68 -34.59 46.53
C VAL A 5 -12.71 -33.45 46.18
N ALA A 6 -11.83 -33.69 45.22
CA ALA A 6 -10.98 -32.65 44.64
C ALA A 6 -11.78 -31.88 43.58
N ILE A 7 -12.11 -30.62 43.88
CA ILE A 7 -12.74 -29.70 42.92
C ILE A 7 -11.64 -29.21 41.97
N ALA A 8 -11.62 -29.78 40.76
CA ALA A 8 -10.75 -29.31 39.68
C ALA A 8 -11.36 -28.04 39.07
N ALA A 9 -10.73 -26.89 39.35
CA ALA A 9 -11.09 -25.62 38.72
C ALA A 9 -10.64 -25.62 37.26
N LEU A 10 -11.59 -25.84 36.34
CA LEU A 10 -11.40 -25.65 34.89
C LEU A 10 -11.30 -24.15 34.58
N LEU A 11 -10.07 -23.65 34.43
CA LEU A 11 -9.79 -22.34 33.85
C LEU A 11 -10.09 -22.38 32.36
N THR A 12 -11.30 -21.96 31.96
CA THR A 12 -11.67 -21.75 30.57
C THR A 12 -10.88 -20.58 30.00
N LEU A 13 -9.92 -20.86 29.12
CA LEU A 13 -9.31 -19.86 28.24
C LEU A 13 -10.41 -19.26 27.36
N VAL A 14 -10.89 -18.07 27.70
CA VAL A 14 -11.75 -17.29 26.79
C VAL A 14 -10.82 -16.65 25.76
N PRO A 15 -10.94 -16.99 24.46
CA PRO A 15 -10.17 -16.31 23.43
C PRO A 15 -10.69 -14.88 23.36
N THR A 16 -9.86 -13.91 23.73
CA THR A 16 -10.14 -12.49 23.51
C THR A 16 -10.11 -12.24 22.01
N LEU A 17 -11.29 -12.24 21.39
CA LEU A 17 -11.47 -11.71 20.04
C LEU A 17 -11.14 -10.22 20.12
N ALA A 18 -9.91 -9.86 19.76
CA ALA A 18 -9.51 -8.48 19.59
C ALA A 18 -10.34 -7.88 18.43
N LEU A 19 -11.45 -7.24 18.77
CA LEU A 19 -12.24 -6.46 17.82
C LEU A 19 -11.34 -5.32 17.33
N ALA A 20 -10.83 -5.46 16.11
CA ALA A 20 -10.11 -4.40 15.43
C ALA A 20 -11.04 -3.17 15.34
N GLN A 21 -10.70 -2.12 16.07
CA GLN A 21 -11.42 -0.85 16.04
C GLN A 21 -11.42 -0.34 14.58
N PRO A 22 -12.56 0.01 13.98
CA PRO A 22 -12.60 0.56 12.63
C PRO A 22 -11.76 1.84 12.60
N ARG A 23 -10.72 1.85 11.75
CA ARG A 23 -9.92 3.06 11.54
C ARG A 23 -10.81 4.15 10.97
N PRO A 24 -10.77 5.39 11.50
CA PRO A 24 -11.53 6.49 10.94
C PRO A 24 -11.08 6.74 9.50
N VAL A 25 -12.01 6.60 8.55
CA VAL A 25 -11.78 6.87 7.12
C VAL A 25 -12.05 8.36 6.88
N PRO A 26 -11.10 9.12 6.29
CA PRO A 26 -11.33 10.51 5.96
C PRO A 26 -12.57 10.72 5.07
N ALA A 27 -13.36 11.75 5.36
CA ALA A 27 -14.53 12.12 4.55
C ALA A 27 -14.18 12.48 3.09
N THR A 28 -12.90 12.75 2.80
CA THR A 28 -12.39 13.09 1.48
C THR A 28 -12.09 11.88 0.59
N CYS A 29 -12.21 10.66 1.11
CA CYS A 29 -11.69 9.47 0.42
C CYS A 29 -12.31 9.22 -0.96
N THR A 30 -13.59 9.51 -1.17
CA THR A 30 -14.20 9.41 -2.50
C THR A 30 -13.51 10.33 -3.52
N ARG A 31 -13.26 11.58 -3.13
CA ARG A 31 -12.56 12.56 -3.96
C ARG A 31 -11.10 12.12 -4.19
N ASP A 32 -10.43 11.72 -3.12
CA ASP A 32 -9.00 11.40 -3.17
C ASP A 32 -8.73 10.15 -4.02
N LEU A 33 -9.61 9.14 -3.96
CA LEU A 33 -9.56 7.97 -4.85
C LEU A 33 -9.81 8.35 -6.30
N PHE A 34 -10.84 9.15 -6.59
CA PHE A 34 -11.13 9.60 -7.95
C PHE A 34 -9.95 10.39 -8.56
N GLN A 35 -9.37 11.31 -7.79
CA GLN A 35 -8.20 12.07 -8.22
C GLN A 35 -6.97 11.18 -8.41
N ASN A 36 -6.79 10.19 -7.52
CA ASN A 36 -5.70 9.24 -7.64
C ASN A 36 -5.81 8.42 -8.92
N GLU A 37 -6.98 7.89 -9.25
CA GLU A 37 -7.22 7.15 -10.50
C GLU A 37 -6.99 8.01 -11.75
N ALA A 38 -7.45 9.25 -11.75
CA ALA A 38 -7.19 10.18 -12.84
C ALA A 38 -5.69 10.45 -13.02
N ALA A 39 -4.98 10.68 -11.91
CA ALA A 39 -3.54 10.90 -11.91
C ALA A 39 -2.77 9.63 -12.37
N MET A 40 -3.21 8.44 -11.99
CA MET A 40 -2.63 7.17 -12.45
C MET A 40 -2.64 7.09 -13.98
N ARG A 41 -3.78 7.38 -14.61
CA ARG A 41 -3.91 7.40 -16.08
C ARG A 41 -2.95 8.41 -16.72
N GLN A 42 -2.90 9.63 -16.18
CA GLN A 42 -1.99 10.67 -16.69
C GLN A 42 -0.52 10.23 -16.58
N ARG A 43 -0.14 9.58 -15.48
CA ARG A 43 1.23 9.12 -15.25
C ARG A 43 1.62 7.99 -16.19
N GLN A 44 0.71 7.08 -16.51
CA GLN A 44 0.94 6.05 -17.53
C GLN A 44 1.25 6.69 -18.90
N TYR A 45 0.46 7.68 -19.32
CA TYR A 45 0.76 8.42 -20.57
C TYR A 45 2.11 9.13 -20.53
N ARG A 46 2.46 9.77 -19.41
CA ARG A 46 3.79 10.40 -19.27
C ARG A 46 4.93 9.39 -19.42
N MET A 47 4.78 8.17 -18.89
CA MET A 47 5.80 7.11 -19.06
C MET A 47 5.94 6.65 -20.51
N GLN A 48 4.84 6.60 -21.27
CA GLN A 48 4.88 6.31 -22.71
C GLN A 48 5.60 7.42 -23.50
N GLN A 49 5.32 8.68 -23.18
CA GLN A 49 5.94 9.83 -23.86
C GLN A 49 7.46 9.91 -23.69
N VAL A 50 7.98 9.49 -22.54
CA VAL A 50 9.42 9.54 -22.26
C VAL A 50 10.15 8.24 -22.62
N ALA A 51 9.46 7.23 -23.16
CA ALA A 51 10.04 5.90 -23.39
C ALA A 51 11.26 5.92 -24.33
N THR A 52 11.30 6.87 -25.27
CA THR A 52 12.40 7.05 -26.24
C THR A 52 13.20 8.33 -26.00
N ALA A 53 12.96 9.04 -24.89
CA ALA A 53 13.73 10.23 -24.55
C ALA A 53 15.18 9.88 -24.20
N ASP A 54 16.05 10.88 -24.07
CA ASP A 54 17.40 10.67 -23.54
C ASP A 54 17.38 10.16 -22.09
N GLN A 55 18.48 9.55 -21.65
CA GLN A 55 18.57 8.93 -20.33
C GLN A 55 18.32 9.91 -19.18
N ALA A 56 18.79 11.16 -19.27
CA ALA A 56 18.60 12.12 -18.19
C ALA A 56 17.12 12.46 -18.03
N THR A 57 16.42 12.68 -19.15
CA THR A 57 14.97 12.89 -19.18
C THR A 57 14.19 11.69 -18.65
N GLN A 58 14.56 10.47 -19.07
CA GLN A 58 13.96 9.23 -18.56
C GLN A 58 14.12 9.12 -17.03
N CYS A 59 15.33 9.33 -16.53
CA CYS A 59 15.64 9.24 -15.10
C CYS A 59 14.90 10.28 -14.26
N ALA A 60 14.76 11.52 -14.74
CA ALA A 60 13.93 12.52 -14.08
C ALA A 60 12.45 12.07 -14.01
N ALA A 61 11.91 11.57 -15.13
CA ALA A 61 10.54 11.11 -15.19
C ALA A 61 10.26 9.89 -14.30
N TRP A 62 11.18 8.93 -14.21
CA TRP A 62 11.05 7.77 -13.33
C TRP A 62 11.12 8.15 -11.84
N ARG A 63 11.98 9.09 -11.46
CA ARG A 63 12.02 9.61 -10.07
C ARG A 63 10.70 10.30 -9.70
N ASP A 64 10.17 11.13 -10.59
CA ASP A 64 8.84 11.73 -10.44
C ASP A 64 7.74 10.66 -10.32
N HIS A 65 7.83 9.59 -11.11
CA HIS A 65 6.87 8.50 -11.09
C HIS A 65 6.91 7.73 -9.75
N VAL A 66 8.09 7.46 -9.21
CA VAL A 66 8.26 6.85 -7.88
C VAL A 66 7.63 7.70 -6.78
N ALA A 67 7.89 9.02 -6.78
CA ALA A 67 7.29 9.92 -5.80
C ALA A 67 5.75 9.91 -5.88
N PHE A 68 5.21 9.86 -7.11
CA PHE A 68 3.78 9.70 -7.31
C PHE A 68 3.24 8.35 -6.80
N MET A 69 3.89 7.22 -7.12
CA MET A 69 3.46 5.89 -6.67
C MET A 69 3.43 5.77 -5.14
N GLN A 70 4.39 6.39 -4.44
CA GLN A 70 4.38 6.46 -2.98
C GLN A 70 3.14 7.18 -2.45
N LYS A 71 2.75 8.28 -3.09
CA LYS A 71 1.53 9.02 -2.75
C LYS A 71 0.27 8.19 -3.05
N ALA A 72 0.20 7.58 -4.23
CA ALA A 72 -0.92 6.75 -4.64
C ALA A 72 -1.14 5.56 -3.69
N ARG A 73 -0.05 4.88 -3.31
CA ARG A 73 -0.05 3.83 -2.30
C ARG A 73 -0.68 4.31 -0.98
N SER A 74 -0.29 5.49 -0.50
CA SER A 74 -0.83 6.06 0.74
C SER A 74 -2.33 6.32 0.66
N VAL A 75 -2.83 6.81 -0.48
CA VAL A 75 -4.27 7.00 -0.73
C VAL A 75 -5.01 5.67 -0.64
N PHE A 76 -4.54 4.63 -1.35
CA PHE A 76 -5.17 3.31 -1.27
C PHE A 76 -5.14 2.73 0.15
N ALA A 77 -4.00 2.85 0.84
CA ALA A 77 -3.85 2.34 2.20
C ALA A 77 -4.78 3.03 3.22
N THR A 78 -5.12 4.29 2.97
CA THR A 78 -5.96 5.13 3.84
C THR A 78 -7.45 5.01 3.51
N CYS A 79 -7.79 4.97 2.22
CA CYS A 79 -9.15 5.15 1.75
C CYS A 79 -9.87 3.87 1.34
N GLN A 80 -9.17 2.73 1.26
CA GLN A 80 -9.76 1.44 0.96
C GLN A 80 -9.62 0.49 2.16
N THR A 81 -10.34 -0.62 2.13
CA THR A 81 -10.28 -1.70 3.13
C THR A 81 -10.37 -3.08 2.47
N GLY A 82 -10.08 -4.13 3.23
CA GLY A 82 -10.15 -5.52 2.77
C GLY A 82 -9.23 -5.83 1.58
N ARG A 83 -9.63 -6.84 0.79
CA ARG A 83 -8.86 -7.35 -0.36
C ARG A 83 -8.50 -6.26 -1.38
N GLN A 84 -9.41 -5.34 -1.69
CA GLN A 84 -9.17 -4.26 -2.65
C GLN A 84 -7.98 -3.38 -2.23
N ARG A 85 -7.90 -3.06 -0.93
CA ARG A 85 -6.76 -2.31 -0.37
C ARG A 85 -5.48 -3.12 -0.49
N GLU A 86 -5.52 -4.39 -0.13
CA GLU A 86 -4.34 -5.27 -0.17
C GLU A 86 -3.76 -5.40 -1.58
N GLU A 87 -4.62 -5.61 -2.58
CA GLU A 87 -4.23 -5.70 -3.98
C GLU A 87 -3.63 -4.39 -4.49
N ASN A 88 -4.31 -3.26 -4.28
CA ASN A 88 -3.85 -1.97 -4.78
C ASN A 88 -2.55 -1.51 -4.09
N VAL A 89 -2.43 -1.70 -2.77
CA VAL A 89 -1.20 -1.40 -2.04
C VAL A 89 -0.07 -2.33 -2.50
N GLY A 90 -0.34 -3.63 -2.67
CA GLY A 90 0.63 -4.60 -3.14
C GLY A 90 1.16 -4.31 -4.55
N GLN A 91 0.28 -3.93 -5.47
CA GLN A 91 0.68 -3.50 -6.82
C GLN A 91 1.59 -2.27 -6.80
N MET A 92 1.28 -1.28 -5.95
CA MET A 92 2.14 -0.10 -5.78
C MET A 92 3.50 -0.48 -5.17
N ASP A 93 3.51 -1.37 -4.17
CA ASP A 93 4.75 -1.85 -3.54
C ASP A 93 5.65 -2.58 -4.52
N GLN A 94 5.08 -3.45 -5.35
CA GLN A 94 5.82 -4.14 -6.41
C GLN A 94 6.41 -3.16 -7.42
N SER A 95 5.58 -2.23 -7.92
CA SER A 95 6.02 -1.23 -8.90
C SER A 95 7.13 -0.35 -8.31
N LEU A 96 7.03 0.04 -7.04
CA LEU A 96 8.07 0.79 -6.34
C LEU A 96 9.38 0.01 -6.23
N ALA A 97 9.32 -1.31 -5.98
CA ALA A 97 10.51 -2.15 -5.96
C ALA A 97 11.18 -2.21 -7.35
N ASP A 98 10.40 -2.43 -8.41
CA ASP A 98 10.90 -2.49 -9.79
C ASP A 98 11.58 -1.19 -10.20
N TYR A 99 10.95 -0.04 -9.90
CA TYR A 99 11.53 1.26 -10.21
C TYR A 99 12.77 1.59 -9.38
N ARG A 100 12.88 1.10 -8.13
CA ARG A 100 14.12 1.25 -7.35
C ARG A 100 15.30 0.55 -8.02
N VAL A 101 15.09 -0.68 -8.50
CA VAL A 101 16.10 -1.43 -9.25
C VAL A 101 16.44 -0.71 -10.56
N LEU A 102 15.42 -0.26 -11.31
CA LEU A 102 15.61 0.49 -12.55
C LEU A 102 16.47 1.75 -12.34
N LEU A 103 16.15 2.54 -11.32
CA LEU A 103 16.88 3.77 -10.99
C LEU A 103 18.31 3.47 -10.56
N ALA A 104 18.53 2.45 -9.71
CA ALA A 104 19.87 2.05 -9.29
C ALA A 104 20.76 1.66 -10.48
N ASN A 105 20.19 0.91 -11.43
CA ASN A 105 20.94 0.39 -12.58
C ASN A 105 21.15 1.42 -13.69
N ARG A 106 20.22 2.37 -13.90
CA ARG A 106 20.24 3.26 -15.08
C ARG A 106 20.45 4.74 -14.77
N CYS A 107 20.26 5.17 -13.53
CA CYS A 107 20.18 6.59 -13.20
C CYS A 107 21.19 7.08 -12.15
N GLY A 108 21.96 6.18 -11.53
CA GLY A 108 22.95 6.52 -10.50
C GLY A 108 22.34 7.12 -9.21
N GLY A 109 23.18 7.24 -8.17
CA GLY A 109 22.88 8.05 -6.98
C GLY A 109 22.77 9.52 -7.37
N ARG A 110 21.84 10.26 -6.75
CA ARG A 110 21.51 11.65 -7.10
C ARG A 110 22.72 12.57 -7.10
#